data_AF-A0A6C0CQ49-F1
#
_entry.id   AF-A0A6C0CQ49-F1
#
_cell.length_a   1.000
_cell.length_b   1.000
_cell.length_c   1.000
_cell.angle_alpha   90.00
_cell.angle_beta   90.00
_cell.angle_gamma   90.00
#
_symmetry.space_group_name_H-M   'P 1'
#
loop_
_entity.id
_entity.type
_entity.pdbx_description
1 polymer ?
#
loop_
_entity_poly.entity_id
_entity_poly.type
_entity_poly.pdbx_seq_one_letter_code
_entity_poly.pdbx_strand_id
1 'polypeptide(L)'
;MTSVTAFNDMMGQFLTELHKTFPEEKGVKKYIAAFEMMRSTNGKLIVTGFMDSVSPHIEKVNSRDDSFFLENANDMEFLKDVNLKNLWPKASEGTRNAIWQYIQTLFMLGTTITSIPPETLSMIENVAKQCADKMENDGDELDETQLMKSMQGLLGGMLKK
;
A
#
# COMPACT_ATOMS: atom_id res chain seq x y z
N MET A 1 -0.88 -6.02 -13.10
CA MET A 1 -0.44 -5.70 -11.72
C MET A 1 0.82 -4.83 -11.74
N THR A 2 0.80 -3.68 -12.43
CA THR A 2 2.00 -2.82 -12.55
C THR A 2 2.27 -2.02 -11.28
N SER A 3 1.21 -1.58 -10.58
CA SER A 3 1.32 -0.73 -9.38
C SER A 3 1.92 -1.45 -8.17
N VAL A 4 1.54 -2.72 -7.94
CA VAL A 4 2.13 -3.55 -6.85
C VAL A 4 3.63 -3.79 -7.10
N THR A 5 4.01 -4.07 -8.35
CA THR A 5 5.42 -4.21 -8.72
C THR A 5 6.19 -2.91 -8.48
N ALA A 6 5.66 -1.76 -8.93
CA ALA A 6 6.29 -0.46 -8.72
C ALA A 6 6.46 -0.11 -7.24
N PHE A 7 5.46 -0.40 -6.40
CA PHE A 7 5.57 -0.25 -4.95
C PHE A 7 6.69 -1.13 -4.38
N ASN A 8 6.70 -2.42 -4.75
CA ASN A 8 7.70 -3.35 -4.24
C ASN A 8 9.11 -2.99 -4.71
N ASP A 9 9.29 -2.52 -5.94
CA ASP A 9 10.56 -2.00 -6.43
C ASP A 9 11.03 -0.80 -5.59
N MET A 10 10.14 0.15 -5.32
CA MET A 10 10.45 1.32 -4.49
C MET A 10 10.81 0.92 -3.05
N MET A 11 10.10 -0.06 -2.48
CA MET A 11 10.42 -0.59 -1.15
C MET A 11 11.79 -1.28 -1.12
N GLY A 12 12.10 -2.10 -2.13
CA GLY A 12 13.41 -2.75 -2.25
C GLY A 12 14.55 -1.74 -2.39
N GLN A 13 14.34 -0.67 -3.17
CA GLN A 13 15.29 0.43 -3.29
C GLN A 13 15.49 1.16 -1.96
N PHE A 14 14.40 1.50 -1.27
CA PHE A 14 14.46 2.12 0.05
C PHE A 14 15.31 1.30 1.02
N LEU A 15 15.03 0.00 1.15
CA LEU A 15 15.77 -0.89 2.05
C LEU A 15 17.25 -1.01 1.66
N THR A 16 17.55 -1.05 0.36
CA THR A 16 18.91 -1.10 -0.15
C THR A 16 19.70 0.15 0.18
N GLU A 17 19.13 1.34 -0.06
CA GLU A 17 19.77 2.62 0.27
C GLU A 17 19.92 2.81 1.78
N LEU A 18 18.93 2.33 2.55
CA LEU A 18 19.00 2.34 4.01
C LEU A 18 20.14 1.46 4.53
N HIS A 19 20.34 0.26 3.95
CA HIS A 19 21.46 -0.61 4.31
C HIS A 19 22.81 -0.01 3.92
N LYS A 20 22.93 0.66 2.77
CA LYS A 20 24.15 1.36 2.37
C LYS A 20 24.48 2.52 3.31
N THR A 21 23.45 3.20 3.81
CA THR A 21 23.59 4.36 4.71
C THR A 21 23.99 3.92 6.13
N PHE A 22 23.44 2.80 6.60
CA PHE A 22 23.70 2.24 7.93
C PHE A 22 24.22 0.80 7.82
N PRO A 23 25.44 0.58 7.27
CA PRO A 23 25.96 -0.75 6.98
C PRO A 23 26.21 -1.60 8.22
N GLU A 24 26.45 -0.97 9.37
CA GLU A 24 26.61 -1.61 10.67
C GLU A 24 25.29 -2.15 11.27
N GLU A 25 24.13 -1.67 10.81
CA GLU A 25 22.83 -2.11 11.31
C GLU A 25 22.41 -3.42 10.62
N LYS A 26 22.72 -4.53 11.29
CA LYS A 26 22.49 -5.89 10.77
C LYS A 26 21.01 -6.19 10.53
N GLY A 27 20.12 -5.54 11.27
CA GLY A 27 18.70 -5.81 11.14
C GLY A 27 18.11 -5.37 9.79
N VAL A 28 18.68 -4.33 9.13
CA VAL A 28 18.26 -3.95 7.77
C VAL A 28 18.52 -5.07 6.78
N LYS A 29 19.71 -5.67 6.82
CA LYS A 29 20.08 -6.80 5.93
C LYS A 29 19.19 -8.02 6.16
N LYS A 30 18.85 -8.31 7.42
CA LYS A 30 17.92 -9.39 7.78
C LYS A 30 16.54 -9.12 7.21
N TYR A 31 16.03 -7.89 7.33
CA TYR A 31 14.73 -7.52 6.80
C TYR A 31 14.68 -7.58 5.28
N ILE A 32 15.73 -7.16 4.56
CA ILE A 32 15.82 -7.29 3.09
C ILE A 32 15.58 -8.74 2.66
N ALA A 33 16.20 -9.72 3.33
CA ALA A 33 16.01 -11.13 2.99
C ALA A 33 14.54 -11.59 3.19
N ALA A 34 13.90 -11.17 4.29
CA ALA A 34 12.50 -11.45 4.55
C ALA A 34 11.57 -10.76 3.52
N PHE A 35 11.89 -9.51 3.17
CA PHE A 35 11.20 -8.74 2.14
C PHE A 35 11.25 -9.44 0.77
N GLU A 36 12.42 -9.89 0.31
CA GLU A 36 12.54 -10.57 -0.99
C GLU A 36 11.80 -11.91 -1.03
N MET A 37 11.79 -12.66 0.08
CA MET A 37 10.98 -13.86 0.22
C MET A 37 9.49 -13.55 0.14
N MET A 38 9.02 -12.52 0.85
CA MET A 38 7.61 -12.11 0.80
C MET A 38 7.24 -11.58 -0.58
N ARG A 39 8.14 -10.86 -1.24
CA ARG A 39 7.95 -10.29 -2.57
C ARG A 39 7.73 -11.38 -3.62
N SER A 40 8.51 -12.45 -3.56
CA SER A 40 8.39 -13.60 -4.45
C SER A 40 7.18 -14.49 -4.14
N THR A 41 6.71 -14.51 -2.89
CA THR A 41 5.57 -15.33 -2.45
C THR A 41 4.23 -14.62 -2.65
N ASN A 42 4.10 -13.40 -2.12
CA ASN A 42 2.90 -12.57 -2.23
C ASN A 42 3.24 -11.08 -2.03
N GLY A 43 3.60 -10.42 -3.14
CA GLY A 43 3.96 -9.00 -3.13
C GLY A 43 2.85 -8.04 -2.68
N LYS A 44 1.56 -8.46 -2.64
CA LYS A 44 0.47 -7.61 -2.16
C LYS A 44 0.49 -7.47 -0.64
N LEU A 45 0.95 -8.50 0.09
CA LEU A 45 1.04 -8.44 1.56
C LEU A 45 2.03 -7.37 2.04
N ILE A 46 3.06 -7.08 1.25
CA ILE A 46 4.01 -6.00 1.55
C ILE A 46 3.30 -4.64 1.52
N VAL A 47 2.47 -4.41 0.50
CA VAL A 47 1.68 -3.18 0.38
C VAL A 47 0.73 -3.06 1.57
N THR A 48 -0.02 -4.12 1.88
CA THR A 48 -0.97 -4.15 2.99
C THR A 48 -0.27 -3.88 4.33
N GLY A 49 0.80 -4.61 4.66
CA GLY A 49 1.53 -4.44 5.92
C GLY A 49 2.13 -3.04 6.08
N PHE A 50 2.64 -2.45 4.99
CA PHE A 50 3.10 -1.06 5.02
C PHE A 50 1.94 -0.09 5.26
N MET A 51 0.84 -0.21 4.50
CA MET A 51 -0.29 0.71 4.63
C MET A 51 -0.95 0.62 6.00
N ASP A 52 -1.09 -0.58 6.57
CA ASP A 52 -1.63 -0.79 7.92
C ASP A 52 -0.74 -0.13 8.98
N SER A 53 0.58 -0.17 8.78
CA SER A 53 1.56 0.44 9.68
C SER A 53 1.61 1.96 9.60
N VAL A 54 1.44 2.53 8.40
CA VAL A 54 1.70 3.96 8.13
C VAL A 54 0.44 4.82 8.16
N SER A 55 -0.71 4.29 7.70
CA SER A 55 -1.96 5.05 7.59
C SER A 55 -2.44 5.69 8.91
N PRO A 56 -2.32 5.03 10.08
CA PRO A 56 -2.70 5.64 11.36
C PRO A 56 -1.89 6.90 11.73
N HIS A 57 -0.76 7.12 11.07
CA HIS A 57 0.18 8.22 11.37
C HIS A 57 0.34 9.20 10.20
N ILE A 58 -0.62 9.26 9.28
CA ILE A 58 -0.52 10.04 8.05
C ILE A 58 -0.25 11.54 8.29
N GLU A 59 -0.81 12.12 9.35
CA GLU A 59 -0.52 13.51 9.70
C GLU A 59 0.97 13.74 9.95
N LYS A 60 1.61 12.84 10.72
CA LYS A 60 3.04 12.88 11.00
C LYS A 60 3.88 12.67 9.73
N VAL A 61 3.43 11.79 8.83
CA VAL A 61 4.10 11.54 7.55
C VAL A 61 4.05 12.78 6.63
N ASN A 62 2.91 13.47 6.61
CA ASN A 62 2.72 14.67 5.79
C ASN A 62 3.54 15.85 6.31
N SER A 63 3.58 16.06 7.63
CA SER A 63 4.35 17.12 8.27
C SER A 63 5.84 16.79 8.45
N ARG A 64 6.27 15.56 8.10
CA ARG A 64 7.61 15.02 8.38
C ARG A 64 7.98 15.16 9.85
N ASP A 65 7.04 14.82 10.73
CA ASP A 65 7.25 14.82 12.16
C ASP A 65 8.08 13.61 12.57
N ASP A 66 9.31 13.88 13.03
CA ASP A 66 10.29 12.89 13.50
C ASP A 66 9.73 11.99 14.62
N SER A 67 8.70 12.41 15.36
CA SER A 67 8.00 11.57 16.34
C SER A 67 7.45 10.28 15.72
N PHE A 68 7.16 10.28 14.40
CA PHE A 68 6.80 9.08 13.65
C PHE A 68 7.81 7.95 13.86
N PHE A 69 9.11 8.22 13.68
CA PHE A 69 10.17 7.23 13.84
C PHE A 69 10.56 7.02 15.31
N LEU A 70 10.56 8.08 16.12
CA LEU A 70 11.06 8.00 17.50
C LEU A 70 10.10 7.27 18.45
N GLU A 71 8.81 7.30 18.16
CA GLU A 71 7.77 6.70 19.00
C GLU A 71 7.25 5.38 18.42
N ASN A 72 7.11 5.26 17.10
CA ASN A 72 6.33 4.17 16.47
C ASN A 72 7.18 3.18 15.66
N ALA A 73 8.45 3.47 15.37
CA ALA A 73 9.25 2.61 14.47
C ALA A 73 9.41 1.16 14.98
N ASN A 74 9.35 0.95 16.30
CA ASN A 74 9.46 -0.38 16.89
C ASN A 74 8.20 -1.24 16.71
N ASP A 75 7.05 -0.61 16.45
CA ASP A 75 5.76 -1.28 16.27
C ASP A 75 5.49 -1.59 14.78
N MET A 76 6.26 -0.99 13.88
CA MET A 76 6.13 -1.17 12.44
C MET A 76 7.03 -2.30 11.94
N GLU A 77 6.45 -3.31 11.32
CA GLU A 77 7.19 -4.51 10.90
C GLU A 77 8.37 -4.22 9.97
N PHE A 78 8.24 -3.22 9.10
CA PHE A 78 9.30 -2.84 8.16
C PHE A 78 10.39 -1.93 8.75
N LEU A 79 10.20 -1.42 9.98
CA LEU A 79 11.15 -0.52 10.65
C LEU A 79 11.70 -1.08 11.98
N LYS A 80 11.01 -2.04 12.61
CA LYS A 80 11.39 -2.59 13.93
C LYS A 80 12.81 -3.16 13.93
N ASP A 81 13.19 -3.84 12.84
CA ASP A 81 14.51 -4.43 12.68
C ASP A 81 15.54 -3.41 12.14
N VAL A 82 15.12 -2.23 11.70
CA VAL A 82 16.02 -1.17 11.20
C VAL A 82 16.58 -0.33 12.34
N ASN A 83 15.95 -0.33 13.52
CA ASN A 83 16.40 0.44 14.67
C ASN A 83 16.50 1.97 14.38
N LEU A 84 15.60 2.47 13.51
CA LEU A 84 15.61 3.87 13.07
C LEU A 84 15.58 4.84 14.25
N LYS A 85 14.90 4.52 15.34
CA LYS A 85 14.87 5.35 16.55
C LYS A 85 16.26 5.75 17.05
N ASN A 86 17.24 4.84 17.00
CA ASN A 86 18.60 5.09 17.47
C ASN A 86 19.52 5.65 16.38
N LEU A 87 19.19 5.42 15.11
CA LEU A 87 19.94 5.92 13.95
C LEU A 87 19.52 7.34 13.56
N TRP A 88 18.26 7.69 13.77
CA TRP A 88 17.66 8.95 13.32
C TRP A 88 18.40 10.20 13.85
N PRO A 89 18.78 10.28 15.14
CA PRO A 89 19.54 11.43 15.64
C PRO A 89 20.96 11.53 15.07
N LYS A 90 21.51 10.43 14.56
CA LYS A 90 22.85 10.34 13.96
C LYS A 90 22.83 10.58 12.45
N ALA A 91 21.64 10.51 11.85
CA ALA A 91 21.46 10.69 10.42
C ALA A 91 21.66 12.15 10.02
N SER A 92 22.39 12.36 8.91
CA SER A 92 22.49 13.70 8.32
C SER A 92 21.11 14.22 7.91
N GLU A 93 20.98 15.54 7.76
CA GLU A 93 19.74 16.13 7.25
C GLU A 93 19.38 15.58 5.85
N GLY A 94 20.37 15.43 4.96
CA GLY A 94 20.18 14.83 3.64
C GLY A 94 19.66 13.40 3.71
N THR A 95 20.19 12.60 4.64
CA THR A 95 19.72 11.23 4.90
C THR A 95 18.27 11.22 5.39
N ARG A 96 17.94 12.05 6.37
CA ARG A 96 16.56 12.15 6.91
C ARG A 96 15.57 12.58 5.83
N ASN A 97 15.96 13.54 4.99
CA ASN A 97 15.18 13.98 3.84
C ASN A 97 14.93 12.85 2.84
N ALA A 98 15.96 12.05 2.53
CA ALA A 98 15.81 10.91 1.63
C ALA A 98 14.88 9.83 2.21
N ILE A 99 15.00 9.50 3.50
CA ILE A 99 14.09 8.54 4.16
C ILE A 99 12.64 9.03 4.08
N TRP A 100 12.39 10.30 4.39
CA TRP A 100 11.05 10.87 4.27
C TRP A 100 10.50 10.81 2.84
N GLN A 101 11.32 11.10 1.83
CA GLN A 101 10.92 10.98 0.43
C GLN A 101 10.49 9.55 0.08
N TYR A 102 11.20 8.52 0.55
CA TYR A 102 10.80 7.14 0.35
C TYR A 102 9.46 6.82 1.03
N ILE A 103 9.29 7.16 2.32
CA ILE A 103 8.05 6.90 3.04
C ILE A 103 6.85 7.58 2.37
N GLN A 104 6.99 8.85 1.98
CA GLN A 104 5.91 9.60 1.31
C GLN A 104 5.59 9.03 -0.08
N THR A 105 6.61 8.63 -0.85
CA THR A 105 6.42 8.01 -2.17
C THR A 105 5.73 6.65 -2.05
N LEU A 106 6.17 5.82 -1.11
CA LEU A 106 5.56 4.53 -0.81
C LEU A 106 4.11 4.71 -0.38
N PHE A 107 3.81 5.67 0.48
CA PHE A 107 2.44 5.96 0.88
C PHE A 107 1.56 6.37 -0.31
N MET A 108 2.03 7.25 -1.19
CA MET A 108 1.29 7.64 -2.39
C MET A 108 1.03 6.44 -3.33
N LEU A 109 2.04 5.59 -3.57
CA LEU A 109 1.87 4.37 -4.35
C LEU A 109 0.90 3.39 -3.68
N GLY A 110 1.02 3.21 -2.36
CA GLY A 110 0.18 2.34 -1.55
C GLY A 110 -1.27 2.77 -1.57
N THR A 111 -1.56 4.04 -1.33
CA THR A 111 -2.91 4.60 -1.43
C THR A 111 -3.50 4.41 -2.83
N THR A 112 -2.72 4.53 -3.90
CA THR A 112 -3.21 4.27 -5.27
C THR A 112 -3.59 2.79 -5.49
N ILE A 113 -2.93 1.87 -4.79
CA ILE A 113 -3.24 0.43 -4.85
C ILE A 113 -4.44 0.09 -3.95
N THR A 114 -4.58 0.75 -2.80
CA THR A 114 -5.61 0.46 -1.79
C THR A 114 -6.84 1.36 -1.90
N SER A 115 -6.84 2.38 -2.78
CA SER A 115 -7.95 3.31 -3.02
C SER A 115 -9.16 2.67 -3.69
N ILE A 116 -9.13 1.35 -3.91
CA ILE A 116 -10.33 0.55 -4.17
C ILE A 116 -10.76 -0.02 -2.82
N PRO A 117 -11.79 0.58 -2.16
CA PRO A 117 -12.29 0.07 -0.89
C PRO A 117 -12.63 -1.42 -1.01
N PRO A 118 -12.38 -2.22 0.03
CA PRO A 118 -12.84 -3.61 0.08
C PRO A 118 -14.35 -3.74 -0.17
N GLU A 119 -15.13 -2.74 0.26
CA GLU A 119 -16.55 -2.62 -0.03
C GLU A 119 -16.82 -2.47 -1.53
N THR A 120 -16.02 -1.69 -2.25
CA THR A 120 -16.15 -1.52 -3.70
C THR A 120 -15.78 -2.79 -4.46
N LEU A 121 -14.76 -3.54 -4.01
CA LEU A 121 -14.46 -4.88 -4.53
C LEU A 121 -15.63 -5.85 -4.29
N SER A 122 -16.18 -5.85 -3.07
CA SER A 122 -17.32 -6.70 -2.71
C SER A 122 -18.58 -6.33 -3.52
N MET A 123 -18.79 -5.04 -3.80
CA MET A 123 -19.86 -4.58 -4.69
C MET A 123 -19.64 -5.06 -6.13
N ILE A 124 -18.42 -5.01 -6.66
CA ILE A 124 -18.08 -5.50 -8.00
C ILE A 124 -18.34 -7.02 -8.10
N GLU A 125 -17.94 -7.79 -7.09
CA GLU A 125 -18.18 -9.25 -7.04
C GLU A 125 -19.68 -9.57 -6.98
N ASN A 126 -20.45 -8.82 -6.20
CA ASN A 126 -21.90 -8.97 -6.11
C ASN A 126 -22.59 -8.61 -7.43
N VAL A 127 -22.17 -7.54 -8.11
CA VAL A 127 -22.70 -7.16 -9.42
C VAL A 127 -22.35 -8.21 -10.47
N ALA A 128 -21.12 -8.73 -10.49
CA ALA A 128 -20.70 -9.78 -11.41
C ALA A 128 -21.51 -11.09 -11.20
N LYS A 129 -21.74 -11.48 -9.94
CA LYS A 129 -22.62 -12.61 -9.61
C LYS A 129 -24.05 -12.38 -10.08
N GLN A 130 -24.64 -11.22 -9.81
CA GLN A 130 -26.00 -10.90 -10.25
C GLN A 130 -26.13 -10.89 -11.78
N CYS A 131 -25.11 -10.44 -12.51
CA CYS A 131 -25.10 -10.52 -13.97
C CYS A 131 -25.01 -11.98 -14.46
N ALA A 132 -24.14 -12.80 -13.87
CA ALA A 132 -24.03 -14.21 -14.20
C ALA A 132 -25.33 -14.98 -13.90
N ASP A 133 -25.90 -14.78 -12.71
CA ASP A 133 -27.15 -15.43 -12.29
C ASP A 133 -28.33 -15.07 -13.21
N LYS A 134 -28.37 -13.84 -13.73
CA LYS A 134 -29.39 -13.41 -14.70
C LYS A 134 -29.17 -13.98 -16.09
N MET A 135 -27.91 -14.10 -16.54
CA MET A 135 -27.59 -14.74 -17.82
C MET A 135 -27.86 -16.24 -17.81
N GLU A 136 -27.69 -16.91 -16.66
CA GLU A 136 -27.92 -18.35 -16.51
C GLU A 136 -29.42 -18.70 -16.43
N ASN A 137 -30.26 -17.80 -15.89
CA ASN A 137 -31.69 -18.05 -15.72
C ASN A 137 -32.57 -17.57 -16.87
N ASP A 138 -32.21 -16.50 -17.59
CA ASP A 138 -33.16 -15.89 -18.55
C ASP A 138 -32.95 -16.25 -20.02
N GLY A 139 -31.82 -16.82 -20.46
CA GLY A 139 -31.63 -17.36 -21.83
C GLY A 139 -31.87 -16.41 -23.02
N ASP A 140 -32.35 -15.18 -22.78
CA ASP A 140 -32.70 -14.19 -23.78
C ASP A 140 -31.59 -13.14 -23.90
N GLU A 141 -31.43 -12.61 -25.11
CA GLU A 141 -30.46 -11.57 -25.46
C GLU A 141 -30.41 -10.47 -24.38
N LEU A 142 -29.22 -10.29 -23.80
CA LEU A 142 -28.92 -9.20 -22.87
C LEU A 142 -29.35 -7.87 -23.50
N ASP A 143 -30.48 -7.33 -23.05
CA ASP A 143 -30.92 -6.00 -23.44
C ASP A 143 -29.92 -4.98 -22.88
N GLU A 144 -28.97 -4.58 -23.72
CA GLU A 144 -27.94 -3.57 -23.44
C GLU A 144 -28.55 -2.31 -22.81
N THR A 145 -29.82 -2.01 -23.13
CA THR A 145 -30.57 -0.88 -22.59
C THR A 145 -30.89 -1.03 -21.11
N GLN A 146 -31.21 -2.24 -20.64
CA GLN A 146 -31.41 -2.53 -19.21
C GLN A 146 -30.09 -2.56 -18.45
N LEU A 147 -29.05 -3.12 -19.06
CA LEU A 147 -27.71 -3.14 -18.46
C LEU A 147 -27.18 -1.71 -18.29
N MET A 148 -27.28 -0.86 -19.32
CA MET A 148 -26.89 0.55 -19.22
C MET A 148 -27.71 1.30 -18.16
N LYS A 149 -29.02 1.08 -18.07
CA LYS A 149 -29.86 1.72 -17.03
C LYS A 149 -29.47 1.31 -15.62
N SER A 150 -29.20 0.02 -15.41
CA SER A 150 -28.77 -0.48 -14.09
C SER A 150 -27.38 0.04 -13.70
N MET A 151 -26.47 0.14 -14.67
CA MET A 151 -25.14 0.71 -14.47
C MET A 151 -25.18 2.24 -14.20
N GLN A 152 -26.10 2.95 -14.85
CA GLN A 152 -26.34 4.38 -14.62
C GLN A 152 -26.95 4.66 -13.23
N GLY A 153 -27.80 3.76 -12.72
CA GLY A 153 -28.33 3.83 -11.36
C GLY A 153 -27.26 3.61 -10.28
N LEU A 154 -26.37 2.63 -10.50
CA LEU A 154 -25.22 2.36 -9.63
C LEU A 154 -24.22 3.52 -9.61
N LEU A 155 -23.86 4.07 -10.78
CA LEU A 155 -22.98 5.23 -10.89
C LEU A 155 -23.61 6.51 -10.33
N GLY A 156 -24.92 6.69 -10.51
CA GLY A 156 -25.67 7.82 -9.94
C GLY A 156 -25.76 7.78 -8.41
N GLY A 157 -25.71 6.60 -7.80
CA GLY A 157 -25.62 6.42 -6.35
C GLY A 157 -24.22 6.69 -5.79
N MET A 158 -23.18 6.40 -6.57
CA MET A 158 -21.79 6.69 -6.19
C MET A 158 -21.40 8.17 -6.30
N LEU A 159 -21.97 8.91 -7.25
CA LEU A 159 -21.66 10.34 -7.45
C LEU A 159 -22.41 11.29 -6.50
N LYS A 160 -23.33 10.77 -5.68
CA LYS A 160 -24.16 11.55 -4.74
C LYS A 160 -23.70 11.47 -3.27
N LYS A 161 -22.46 11.03 -3.01
CA LYS A 161 -21.83 11.09 -1.69
C LYS A 161 -20.46 11.73 -1.77
#